data_AF-A0A1V6NVP2-F1
#
_entry.id   AF-A0A1V6NVP2-F1
#
_cell.length_a   1.000
_cell.length_b   1.000
_cell.length_c   1.000
_cell.angle_alpha   90.00
_cell.angle_beta   90.00
_cell.angle_gamma   90.00
#
_symmetry.space_group_name_H-M   'P 1'
#
loop_
_entity.id
_entity.type
_entity.pdbx_description
1 polymer ?
#
loop_
_entity_poly.entity_id
_entity_poly.type
_entity_poly.pdbx_seq_one_letter_code
_entity_poly.pdbx_strand_id
1 'polypeptide(L)'
;MVVKAEPLHIPEADTEPEHAQRVLRTAHRAEERQYLRSQVCWFHNVKLGFYNTRIQNFVSRLTQKIMAAPSSKDATNLVGTWTLNRKLSDDPDRIFSLQGVPWVVRKVLQYATLSLEIKQIVSFSDGTTAELKANDSGLESPADAITTLSIKQIVRPGGFDSEGTYHVDDKSYDFSLPIFGDVKMKLRYVNVADIPNEPLRQRLEEANPSKIVIGEDAHNPGKGWEARVVWAFELVNGKRYLTRNVFTSKDKQNVEARMVYNYHD
;
A
#
# COMPACT_ATOMS: atom_id res chain seq x y z
N MET A 1 25.80 -93.91 -62.51
CA MET A 1 24.66 -92.98 -62.65
C MET A 1 24.12 -92.69 -61.27
N VAL A 2 24.45 -91.55 -60.66
CA VAL A 2 23.85 -91.16 -59.38
C VAL A 2 23.40 -89.71 -59.54
N VAL A 3 22.08 -89.56 -59.46
CA VAL A 3 21.30 -88.35 -59.70
C VAL A 3 21.63 -87.33 -58.62
N LYS A 4 22.07 -86.14 -59.03
CA LYS A 4 22.34 -85.01 -58.14
C LYS A 4 21.04 -84.24 -57.94
N ALA A 5 20.47 -84.29 -56.74
CA ALA A 5 19.38 -83.43 -56.32
C ALA A 5 19.96 -82.11 -55.77
N GLU A 6 19.45 -80.98 -56.25
CA GLU A 6 19.72 -79.65 -55.68
C GLU A 6 18.84 -79.43 -54.43
N PRO A 7 19.40 -79.00 -53.29
CA PRO A 7 18.61 -78.57 -52.14
C PRO A 7 18.32 -77.06 -52.15
N LEU A 8 17.16 -76.71 -51.56
CA LEU A 8 16.55 -75.39 -51.40
C LEU A 8 17.49 -74.31 -50.85
N HIS A 9 17.33 -73.10 -51.40
CA HIS A 9 17.89 -71.84 -50.91
C HIS A 9 17.10 -71.32 -49.71
N ILE A 10 17.78 -71.03 -48.59
CA ILE A 10 17.26 -70.25 -47.46
C ILE A 10 18.03 -68.92 -47.45
N PRO A 11 17.36 -67.75 -47.54
CA PRO A 11 18.05 -66.47 -47.53
C PRO A 11 18.40 -66.05 -46.09
N GLU A 12 19.63 -65.57 -45.89
CA GLU A 12 20.07 -64.93 -44.65
C GLU A 12 19.40 -63.55 -44.47
N ALA A 13 18.96 -63.28 -43.25
CA ALA A 13 18.27 -62.07 -42.84
C ALA A 13 19.27 -60.96 -42.48
N ASP A 14 19.15 -59.81 -43.14
CA ASP A 14 19.92 -58.61 -42.84
C ASP A 14 19.00 -57.44 -42.42
N THR A 15 19.31 -56.89 -41.24
CA THR A 15 19.08 -55.50 -40.78
C THR A 15 17.70 -55.04 -40.25
N GLU A 16 17.35 -55.47 -39.03
CA GLU A 16 16.26 -54.88 -38.20
C GLU A 16 16.62 -53.66 -37.29
N PRO A 17 17.90 -53.25 -37.02
CA PRO A 17 18.16 -52.23 -35.99
C PRO A 17 18.05 -50.77 -36.45
N GLU A 18 18.21 -50.44 -37.74
CA GLU A 18 18.17 -49.03 -38.21
C GLU A 18 16.75 -48.47 -38.30
N HIS A 19 15.77 -49.29 -38.67
CA HIS A 19 14.39 -48.82 -38.85
C HIS A 19 13.74 -48.49 -37.49
N ALA A 20 13.96 -49.34 -36.48
CA ALA A 20 13.48 -49.10 -35.12
C ALA A 20 14.09 -47.83 -34.50
N GLN A 21 15.38 -47.57 -34.70
CA GLN A 21 16.03 -46.35 -34.22
C GLN A 21 15.52 -45.09 -34.93
N ARG A 22 15.16 -45.18 -36.22
CA ARG A 22 14.58 -44.05 -36.96
C ARG A 22 13.19 -43.70 -36.44
N VAL A 23 12.35 -44.70 -36.18
CA VAL A 23 11.00 -44.50 -35.62
C VAL A 23 11.08 -43.88 -34.22
N LEU A 24 11.96 -44.38 -33.34
CA LEU A 24 12.15 -43.84 -32.00
C LEU A 24 12.65 -42.39 -31.99
N ARG A 25 13.60 -42.03 -32.86
CA ARG A 25 14.06 -40.63 -32.99
C ARG A 25 12.97 -39.69 -33.51
N THR A 26 12.06 -40.20 -34.34
CA THR A 26 10.96 -39.40 -34.89
C THR A 26 9.85 -39.20 -33.86
N ALA A 27 9.53 -40.24 -33.07
CA ALA A 27 8.60 -40.16 -31.95
C ALA A 27 9.10 -39.21 -30.85
N HIS A 28 10.37 -39.32 -30.45
CA HIS A 28 10.97 -38.43 -29.43
C HIS A 28 10.97 -36.95 -29.87
N ARG A 29 11.22 -36.68 -31.16
CA ARG A 29 11.12 -35.31 -31.72
C ARG A 29 9.68 -34.80 -31.78
N ALA A 30 8.69 -35.67 -31.94
CA ALA A 30 7.28 -35.29 -31.91
C ALA A 30 6.82 -34.95 -30.50
N GLU A 31 7.22 -35.75 -29.50
CA GLU A 31 6.93 -35.50 -28.08
C GLU A 31 7.62 -34.23 -27.56
N GLU A 32 8.89 -33.98 -27.89
CA GLU A 32 9.58 -32.73 -27.54
C GLU A 32 8.89 -31.50 -28.15
N ARG A 33 8.42 -31.59 -29.40
CA ARG A 33 7.66 -30.50 -30.04
C ARG A 33 6.31 -30.28 -29.37
N GLN A 34 5.65 -31.33 -28.90
CA GLN A 34 4.38 -31.23 -28.19
C GLN A 34 4.56 -30.65 -26.78
N TYR A 35 5.64 -31.02 -26.08
CA TYR A 35 6.04 -30.46 -24.79
C TYR A 35 6.46 -28.98 -24.89
N LEU A 36 7.22 -28.61 -25.90
CA LEU A 36 7.59 -27.20 -26.13
C LEU A 36 6.37 -26.36 -26.52
N ARG A 37 5.44 -26.89 -27.32
CA ARG A 37 4.17 -26.21 -27.64
C ARG A 37 3.29 -26.04 -26.40
N SER A 38 3.20 -27.04 -25.53
CA SER A 38 2.41 -26.94 -24.29
C SER A 38 3.05 -25.94 -23.31
N GLN A 39 4.38 -25.90 -23.19
CA GLN A 39 5.08 -24.89 -22.40
C GLN A 39 4.88 -23.48 -22.96
N VAL A 40 4.99 -23.27 -24.27
CA VAL A 40 4.76 -21.94 -24.87
C VAL A 40 3.31 -21.48 -24.68
N CYS A 41 2.32 -22.37 -24.83
CA CYS A 41 0.92 -22.08 -24.51
C CYS A 41 0.72 -21.78 -23.03
N TRP A 42 1.41 -22.49 -22.12
CA TRP A 42 1.37 -22.21 -20.69
C TRP A 42 1.98 -20.84 -20.37
N PHE A 43 3.15 -20.50 -20.92
CA PHE A 43 3.75 -19.17 -20.76
C PHE A 43 2.90 -18.04 -21.33
N HIS A 44 2.20 -18.27 -22.45
CA HIS A 44 1.27 -17.29 -23.03
C HIS A 44 0.03 -17.10 -22.15
N ASN A 45 -0.55 -18.19 -21.64
CA ASN A 45 -1.71 -18.15 -20.73
C ASN A 45 -1.35 -17.56 -19.35
N VAL A 46 -0.15 -17.83 -18.84
CA VAL A 46 0.37 -17.23 -17.60
C VAL A 46 0.62 -15.74 -17.82
N LYS A 47 1.24 -15.32 -18.92
CA LYS A 47 1.38 -13.89 -19.27
C LYS A 47 0.01 -13.23 -19.42
N LEU A 48 -0.92 -13.79 -20.18
CA LEU A 48 -2.27 -13.26 -20.33
C LEU A 48 -3.01 -13.18 -18.98
N GLY A 49 -2.84 -14.16 -18.09
CA GLY A 49 -3.36 -14.13 -16.72
C GLY A 49 -2.76 -13.00 -15.89
N PHE A 50 -1.43 -12.81 -15.90
CA PHE A 50 -0.76 -11.71 -15.20
C PHE A 50 -1.11 -10.33 -15.79
N TYR A 51 -1.23 -10.22 -17.11
CA TYR A 51 -1.66 -9.00 -17.78
C TYR A 51 -3.12 -8.69 -17.47
N ASN A 52 -4.01 -9.69 -17.47
CA ASN A 52 -5.41 -9.52 -17.12
C ASN A 52 -5.55 -9.11 -15.65
N THR A 53 -4.85 -9.75 -14.70
CA THR A 53 -4.87 -9.33 -13.28
C THR A 53 -4.29 -7.92 -13.08
N ARG A 54 -3.23 -7.54 -13.80
CA ARG A 54 -2.70 -6.17 -13.74
C ARG A 54 -3.66 -5.14 -14.33
N ILE A 55 -4.31 -5.45 -15.44
CA ILE A 55 -5.31 -4.58 -16.07
C ILE A 55 -6.56 -4.51 -15.19
N GLN A 56 -7.04 -5.62 -14.62
CA GLN A 56 -8.17 -5.64 -13.69
C GLN A 56 -7.86 -4.87 -12.41
N ASN A 57 -6.67 -5.02 -11.83
CA ASN A 57 -6.24 -4.22 -10.67
C ASN A 57 -6.07 -2.74 -11.03
N PHE A 58 -5.60 -2.43 -12.25
CA PHE A 58 -5.47 -1.06 -12.74
C PHE A 58 -6.82 -0.42 -13.03
N VAL A 59 -7.73 -1.12 -13.69
CA VAL A 59 -9.11 -0.71 -13.96
C VAL A 59 -9.88 -0.59 -12.64
N SER A 60 -9.77 -1.55 -11.73
CA SER A 60 -10.33 -1.50 -10.37
C SER A 60 -9.84 -0.27 -9.60
N ARG A 61 -8.55 0.09 -9.69
CA ARG A 61 -8.01 1.32 -9.11
C ARG A 61 -8.50 2.58 -9.81
N LEU A 62 -8.78 2.53 -11.11
CA LEU A 62 -9.37 3.63 -11.88
C LEU A 62 -10.88 3.79 -11.63
N THR A 63 -11.58 2.71 -11.26
CA THR A 63 -13.00 2.70 -10.92
C THR A 63 -13.27 2.87 -9.43
N GLN A 64 -12.22 2.91 -8.59
CA GLN A 64 -12.37 3.20 -7.17
C GLN A 64 -12.93 4.61 -7.03
N LYS A 65 -14.19 4.72 -6.60
CA LYS A 65 -14.94 5.97 -6.58
C LYS A 65 -14.19 6.94 -5.65
N ILE A 66 -13.63 8.00 -6.21
CA ILE A 66 -13.04 9.09 -5.43
C ILE A 66 -14.17 9.80 -4.69
N MET A 67 -14.20 9.67 -3.37
CA MET A 67 -15.30 10.19 -2.56
C MET A 67 -14.82 11.17 -1.49
N ALA A 68 -15.73 12.04 -1.08
CA ALA A 68 -15.67 12.67 0.23
C ALA A 68 -15.73 11.56 1.30
N ALA A 69 -15.17 11.82 2.47
CA ALA A 69 -15.24 10.88 3.58
C ALA A 69 -16.69 10.66 4.01
N PRO A 70 -17.15 9.40 4.16
CA PRO A 70 -18.45 9.08 4.74
C PRO A 70 -18.63 9.69 6.13
N SER A 71 -19.87 9.96 6.53
CA SER A 71 -20.19 10.46 7.87
C SER A 71 -19.90 9.45 8.98
N SER A 72 -19.85 8.15 8.65
CA SER A 72 -19.47 7.08 9.57
C SER A 72 -17.98 7.10 9.94
N LYS A 73 -17.13 7.82 9.18
CA LYS A 73 -15.69 7.91 9.45
C LYS A 73 -15.40 9.01 10.46
N ASP A 74 -14.58 8.70 11.45
CA ASP A 74 -14.08 9.67 12.42
C ASP A 74 -12.65 9.30 12.85
N ALA A 75 -12.09 10.03 13.82
CA ALA A 75 -10.73 9.79 14.29
C ALA A 75 -10.52 8.39 14.90
N THR A 76 -11.59 7.74 15.34
CA THR A 76 -11.53 6.40 15.96
C THR A 76 -11.72 5.29 14.93
N ASN A 77 -12.38 5.57 13.79
CA ASN A 77 -12.45 4.68 12.63
C ASN A 77 -12.04 5.39 11.32
N LEU A 78 -10.77 5.23 10.97
CA LEU A 78 -10.09 5.59 9.72
C LEU A 78 -9.90 4.40 8.76
N VAL A 79 -10.48 3.22 9.02
CA VAL A 79 -10.30 2.02 8.17
C VAL A 79 -10.69 2.31 6.73
N GLY A 80 -9.84 1.93 5.78
CA GLY A 80 -10.11 2.08 4.35
C GLY A 80 -8.90 2.57 3.58
N THR A 81 -9.14 2.95 2.31
CA THR A 81 -8.09 3.45 1.43
C THR A 81 -8.22 4.94 1.24
N TRP A 82 -7.12 5.68 1.42
CA TRP A 82 -7.09 7.12 1.37
C TRP A 82 -6.04 7.58 0.36
N THR A 83 -6.41 8.43 -0.60
CA THR A 83 -5.45 8.96 -1.59
C THR A 83 -5.31 10.47 -1.45
N LEU A 84 -4.07 10.95 -1.39
CA LEU A 84 -3.77 12.38 -1.28
C LEU A 84 -4.34 13.15 -2.48
N ASN A 85 -5.19 14.13 -2.18
CA ASN A 85 -5.73 15.06 -3.14
C ASN A 85 -4.82 16.29 -3.27
N ARG A 86 -3.89 16.22 -4.23
CA ARG A 86 -2.91 17.31 -4.46
C ARG A 86 -3.55 18.66 -4.79
N LYS A 87 -4.73 18.66 -5.41
CA LYS A 87 -5.42 19.91 -5.80
C LYS A 87 -6.03 20.65 -4.61
N LEU A 88 -6.35 19.92 -3.53
CA LEU A 88 -6.93 20.46 -2.30
C LEU A 88 -5.91 20.60 -1.16
N SER A 89 -4.72 20.04 -1.35
CA SER A 89 -3.62 20.09 -0.37
C SER A 89 -2.74 21.30 -0.61
N ASP A 90 -2.09 21.76 0.45
CA ASP A 90 -0.98 22.70 0.34
C ASP A 90 0.27 21.98 -0.21
N ASP A 91 1.24 22.74 -0.74
CA ASP A 91 2.49 22.16 -1.23
C ASP A 91 3.43 21.76 -0.07
N PRO A 92 3.74 20.46 0.14
CA PRO A 92 4.59 20.00 1.23
C PRO A 92 6.09 20.19 0.97
N ASP A 93 6.51 20.77 -0.17
CA ASP A 93 7.93 20.89 -0.54
C ASP A 93 8.79 21.59 0.53
N ARG A 94 8.24 22.63 1.18
CA ARG A 94 8.94 23.34 2.28
C ARG A 94 9.13 22.46 3.51
N ILE A 95 8.15 21.64 3.87
CA ILE A 95 8.25 20.64 4.95
C ILE A 95 9.37 19.65 4.61
N PHE A 96 9.33 19.05 3.42
CA PHE A 96 10.35 18.08 3.01
C PHE A 96 11.75 18.69 3.01
N SER A 97 11.89 19.93 2.53
CA SER A 97 13.18 20.62 2.56
C SER A 97 13.67 20.84 3.99
N LEU A 98 12.80 21.26 4.89
CA LEU A 98 13.15 21.51 6.30
C LEU A 98 13.53 20.21 7.03
N GLN A 99 12.86 19.10 6.69
CA GLN A 99 13.14 17.77 7.22
C GLN A 99 14.40 17.11 6.61
N GLY A 100 15.10 17.81 5.70
CA GLY A 100 16.32 17.33 5.08
C GLY A 100 16.07 16.20 4.07
N VAL A 101 14.96 16.25 3.34
CA VAL A 101 14.71 15.36 2.19
C VAL A 101 15.51 15.87 0.98
N PRO A 102 16.32 15.03 0.33
CA PRO A 102 17.14 15.44 -0.82
C PRO A 102 16.30 16.05 -1.95
N TRP A 103 16.81 17.10 -2.60
CA TRP A 103 16.11 17.84 -3.65
C TRP A 103 15.56 16.95 -4.78
N VAL A 104 16.34 15.95 -5.23
CA VAL A 104 15.91 15.00 -6.28
C VAL A 104 14.70 14.19 -5.81
N VAL A 105 14.70 13.72 -4.56
CA VAL A 105 13.57 12.98 -3.98
C VAL A 105 12.33 13.88 -3.91
N ARG A 106 12.48 15.14 -3.50
CA ARG A 106 11.37 16.12 -3.48
C ARG A 106 10.76 16.31 -4.86
N LYS A 107 11.57 16.38 -5.92
CA LYS A 107 11.08 16.49 -7.31
C LYS A 107 10.27 15.27 -7.75
N VAL A 108 10.66 14.07 -7.33
CA VAL A 108 9.84 12.86 -7.56
C VAL A 108 8.51 12.96 -6.80
N LEU A 109 8.56 13.37 -5.51
CA LEU A 109 7.37 13.52 -4.68
C LEU A 109 6.41 14.61 -5.18
N GLN A 110 6.87 15.60 -5.95
CA GLN A 110 6.01 16.62 -6.57
C GLN A 110 5.03 16.05 -7.61
N TYR A 111 5.34 14.91 -8.21
CA TYR A 111 4.47 14.23 -9.18
C TYR A 111 3.92 12.91 -8.66
N ALA A 112 4.36 12.48 -7.47
CA ALA A 112 3.92 11.23 -6.91
C ALA A 112 2.48 11.26 -6.43
N THR A 113 1.79 10.14 -6.65
CA THR A 113 0.55 9.77 -5.96
C THR A 113 0.92 9.12 -4.64
N LEU A 114 0.24 9.54 -3.57
CA LEU A 114 0.34 8.98 -2.23
C LEU A 114 -1.00 8.34 -1.87
N SER A 115 -0.98 7.05 -1.55
CA SER A 115 -2.13 6.32 -1.02
C SER A 115 -1.79 5.67 0.32
N LEU A 116 -2.77 5.61 1.21
CA LEU A 116 -2.71 4.96 2.52
C LEU A 116 -3.78 3.87 2.56
N GLU A 117 -3.39 2.64 2.85
CA GLU A 117 -4.31 1.56 3.23
C GLU A 117 -4.26 1.45 4.76
N ILE A 118 -5.38 1.72 5.44
CA ILE A 118 -5.46 1.74 6.90
C ILE A 118 -6.34 0.59 7.38
N LYS A 119 -5.81 -0.21 8.30
CA LYS A 119 -6.54 -1.20 9.10
C LYS A 119 -6.43 -0.84 10.57
N GLN A 120 -7.44 -1.20 11.36
CA GLN A 120 -7.46 -0.86 12.79
C GLN A 120 -7.91 -2.02 13.64
N ILE A 121 -7.22 -2.18 14.77
CA ILE A 121 -7.58 -3.11 15.82
C ILE A 121 -7.69 -2.32 17.12
N VAL A 122 -8.74 -2.59 17.88
CA VAL A 122 -8.96 -2.04 19.21
C VAL A 122 -8.71 -3.14 20.22
N SER A 123 -7.83 -2.88 21.18
CA SER A 123 -7.52 -3.79 22.28
C SER A 123 -8.07 -3.22 23.58
N PHE A 124 -8.90 -4.00 24.28
CA PHE A 124 -9.54 -3.61 25.53
C PHE A 124 -8.78 -4.15 26.75
N SER A 125 -9.02 -3.55 27.91
CA SER A 125 -8.35 -3.90 29.17
C SER A 125 -8.65 -5.32 29.67
N ASP A 126 -9.77 -5.90 29.25
CA ASP A 126 -10.17 -7.29 29.54
C ASP A 126 -9.41 -8.33 28.68
N GLY A 127 -8.53 -7.89 27.79
CA GLY A 127 -7.77 -8.73 26.86
C GLY A 127 -8.49 -9.04 25.54
N THR A 128 -9.72 -8.56 25.38
CA THR A 128 -10.47 -8.71 24.12
C THR A 128 -9.89 -7.79 23.05
N THR A 129 -9.91 -8.25 21.79
CA THR A 129 -9.53 -7.44 20.63
C THR A 129 -10.64 -7.45 19.58
N ALA A 130 -10.84 -6.32 18.92
CA ALA A 130 -11.80 -6.17 17.83
C ALA A 130 -11.13 -5.51 16.62
N GLU A 131 -11.23 -6.15 15.45
CA GLU A 131 -10.85 -5.52 14.19
C GLU A 131 -12.00 -4.64 13.69
N LEU A 132 -11.72 -3.36 13.47
CA LEU A 132 -12.71 -2.44 12.93
C LEU A 132 -12.87 -2.66 11.43
N LYS A 133 -14.12 -2.64 10.97
CA LYS A 133 -14.46 -2.65 9.55
C LYS A 133 -14.73 -1.24 9.06
N ALA A 134 -14.70 -1.07 7.74
CA ALA A 134 -14.92 0.22 7.11
C ALA A 134 -16.29 0.85 7.45
N ASN A 135 -17.32 0.03 7.71
CA ASN A 135 -18.68 0.50 7.96
C ASN A 135 -19.05 0.53 9.45
N ASP A 136 -18.13 0.15 10.34
CA ASP A 136 -18.40 0.19 11.77
C ASP A 136 -18.44 1.65 12.23
N SER A 137 -19.33 1.96 13.17
CA SER A 137 -19.25 3.23 13.89
C SER A 137 -17.93 3.30 14.65
N GLY A 138 -17.39 4.51 14.81
CA GLY A 138 -16.26 4.77 15.69
C GLY A 138 -16.50 4.34 17.14
N LEU A 139 -15.42 4.33 17.93
CA LEU A 139 -15.50 4.04 19.35
C LEU A 139 -16.04 5.26 20.11
N GLU A 140 -17.13 5.08 20.86
CA GLU A 140 -17.77 6.16 21.62
C GLU A 140 -16.85 6.74 22.72
N SER A 141 -16.00 5.91 23.32
CA SER A 141 -15.01 6.33 24.31
C SER A 141 -13.69 5.57 24.12
N PRO A 142 -12.61 6.22 23.64
CA PRO A 142 -11.31 5.60 23.50
C PRO A 142 -10.50 5.51 24.80
N ALA A 143 -11.02 6.01 25.92
CA ALA A 143 -10.25 6.06 27.17
C ALA A 143 -9.87 4.67 27.73
N ASP A 144 -10.68 3.64 27.45
CA ASP A 144 -10.52 2.30 28.01
C ASP A 144 -9.93 1.29 27.01
N ALA A 145 -9.48 1.76 25.83
CA ALA A 145 -9.00 0.89 24.78
C ALA A 145 -7.79 1.48 24.02
N ILE A 146 -6.88 0.60 23.62
CA ILE A 146 -5.74 0.98 22.79
C ILE A 146 -6.11 0.73 21.33
N THR A 147 -6.15 1.80 20.54
CA THR A 147 -6.31 1.70 19.09
C THR A 147 -4.95 1.49 18.45
N THR A 148 -4.82 0.45 17.63
CA THR A 148 -3.64 0.14 16.83
C THR A 148 -3.97 0.29 15.35
N LEU A 149 -3.24 1.15 14.65
CA LEU A 149 -3.36 1.42 13.22
C LEU A 149 -2.27 0.64 12.48
N SER A 150 -2.64 -0.22 11.53
CA SER A 150 -1.72 -0.74 10.52
C SER A 150 -1.89 0.10 9.26
N ILE A 151 -0.85 0.85 8.88
CA ILE A 151 -0.88 1.76 7.74
C ILE A 151 0.16 1.32 6.73
N LYS A 152 -0.31 1.01 5.53
CA LYS A 152 0.53 0.80 4.35
C LYS A 152 0.47 2.02 3.46
N GLN A 153 1.58 2.72 3.37
CA GLN A 153 1.79 3.86 2.50
C GLN A 153 2.37 3.41 1.16
N ILE A 154 1.76 3.87 0.08
CA ILE A 154 2.17 3.57 -1.28
C ILE A 154 2.46 4.88 -2.02
N VAL A 155 3.69 5.03 -2.53
CA VAL A 155 4.16 6.23 -3.24
C VAL A 155 4.57 5.86 -4.66
N ARG A 156 3.91 6.47 -5.66
CA ARG A 156 4.17 6.18 -7.07
C ARG A 156 4.28 7.46 -7.89
N PRO A 157 5.39 7.70 -8.63
CA PRO A 157 6.62 6.90 -8.69
C PRO A 157 7.52 7.12 -7.47
N GLY A 158 8.59 6.31 -7.35
CA GLY A 158 9.66 6.54 -6.36
C GLY A 158 9.98 5.35 -5.46
N GLY A 159 9.04 4.42 -5.28
CA GLY A 159 9.28 3.22 -4.46
C GLY A 159 9.46 3.53 -2.97
N PHE A 160 8.94 4.68 -2.51
CA PHE A 160 9.02 5.13 -1.11
C PHE A 160 7.87 4.55 -0.26
N ASP A 161 7.54 3.29 -0.50
CA ASP A 161 6.48 2.60 0.23
C ASP A 161 6.94 2.30 1.65
N SER A 162 6.02 2.35 2.59
CA SER A 162 6.28 1.99 3.98
C SER A 162 5.07 1.30 4.56
N GLU A 163 5.31 0.38 5.48
CA GLU A 163 4.25 -0.26 6.26
C GLU A 163 4.65 -0.15 7.73
N GLY A 164 3.70 0.25 8.58
CA GLY A 164 3.96 0.49 9.98
C GLY A 164 2.74 0.24 10.84
N THR A 165 3.01 -0.13 12.09
CA THR A 165 2.01 -0.28 13.14
C THR A 165 2.15 0.87 14.12
N TYR A 166 1.06 1.60 14.35
CA TYR A 166 1.01 2.80 15.16
C TYR A 166 0.01 2.65 16.29
N HIS A 167 0.45 2.93 17.52
CA HIS A 167 -0.40 2.85 18.70
C HIS A 167 -0.87 4.24 19.11
N VAL A 168 -2.18 4.40 19.29
CA VAL A 168 -2.80 5.64 19.78
C VAL A 168 -2.87 5.57 21.32
N ASP A 169 -1.69 5.54 21.97
CA ASP A 169 -1.55 5.36 23.43
C ASP A 169 -0.58 6.37 24.09
N ASP A 170 -0.21 7.43 23.35
CA ASP A 170 0.77 8.48 23.71
C ASP A 170 2.18 7.97 24.05
N LYS A 171 2.52 6.72 23.74
CA LYS A 171 3.89 6.20 23.88
C LYS A 171 4.71 6.47 22.64
N SER A 172 6.00 6.68 22.85
CA SER A 172 6.97 6.93 21.77
C SER A 172 7.53 5.64 21.22
N TYR A 173 7.52 5.51 19.90
CA TYR A 173 8.02 4.36 19.16
C TYR A 173 9.04 4.82 18.10
N ASP A 174 10.02 3.97 17.82
CA ASP A 174 11.03 4.19 16.79
C ASP A 174 10.57 3.61 15.45
N PHE A 175 10.69 4.40 14.40
CA PHE A 175 10.37 4.03 13.02
C PHE A 175 11.54 4.37 12.10
N SER A 176 11.77 3.56 11.07
CA SER A 176 12.69 3.89 9.99
C SER A 176 11.90 4.03 8.68
N LEU A 177 11.81 5.26 8.17
CA LEU A 177 10.97 5.61 7.04
C LEU A 177 11.81 5.91 5.78
N PRO A 178 11.38 5.50 4.57
CA PRO A 178 12.20 5.60 3.36
C PRO A 178 12.75 7.00 3.03
N ILE A 179 11.96 8.06 3.27
CA ILE A 179 12.35 9.44 2.95
C ILE A 179 12.77 10.26 4.17
N PHE A 180 12.41 9.81 5.37
CA PHE A 180 12.66 10.55 6.61
C PHE A 180 13.76 9.94 7.48
N GLY A 181 14.19 8.70 7.21
CA GLY A 181 15.15 7.97 8.04
C GLY A 181 14.53 7.60 9.38
N ASP A 182 15.36 7.59 10.42
CA ASP A 182 14.93 7.21 11.77
C ASP A 182 14.16 8.35 12.45
N VAL A 183 12.94 8.05 12.87
CA VAL A 183 11.99 8.97 13.46
C VAL A 183 11.42 8.34 14.73
N LYS A 184 11.36 9.12 15.80
CA LYS A 184 10.60 8.80 16.99
C LYS A 184 9.23 9.44 16.87
N MET A 185 8.18 8.67 17.08
CA MET A 185 6.81 9.16 16.93
C MET A 185 5.87 8.59 17.99
N LYS A 186 4.90 9.40 18.39
CA LYS A 186 3.79 9.00 19.26
C LYS A 186 2.47 9.52 18.74
N LEU A 187 1.41 8.73 18.90
CA LEU A 187 0.04 9.11 18.56
C LEU A 187 -0.82 9.11 19.81
N ARG A 188 -1.76 10.04 19.90
CA ARG A 188 -2.77 10.10 20.97
C ARG A 188 -4.09 10.63 20.45
N TYR A 189 -5.17 10.32 21.15
CA TYR A 189 -6.41 11.06 20.96
C TYR A 189 -6.30 12.43 21.63
N VAL A 190 -6.83 13.45 20.98
CA VAL A 190 -6.83 14.85 21.43
C VAL A 190 -8.23 15.40 21.28
N ASN A 191 -8.72 16.12 22.29
CA ASN A 191 -9.95 16.88 22.15
C ASN A 191 -9.68 18.11 21.27
N VAL A 192 -10.58 18.43 20.34
CA VAL A 192 -10.47 19.61 19.48
C VAL A 192 -10.26 20.88 20.30
N ALA A 193 -10.90 21.01 21.47
CA ALA A 193 -10.73 22.15 22.36
C ALA A 193 -9.28 22.34 22.87
N ASP A 194 -8.53 21.26 23.00
CA ASP A 194 -7.16 21.26 23.56
C ASP A 194 -6.09 21.58 22.50
N ILE A 195 -6.44 21.67 21.21
CA ILE A 195 -5.50 21.99 20.13
C ILE A 195 -5.08 23.46 20.26
N PRO A 196 -3.79 23.82 20.42
CA PRO A 196 -3.40 25.20 20.67
C PRO A 196 -3.69 26.19 19.52
N ASN A 197 -3.73 25.69 18.28
CA ASN A 197 -3.94 26.50 17.08
C ASN A 197 -5.43 26.83 16.91
N GLU A 198 -5.82 28.06 17.27
CA GLU A 198 -7.21 28.53 17.28
C GLU A 198 -7.86 28.53 15.87
N PRO A 199 -7.20 29.03 14.81
CA PRO A 199 -7.73 28.91 13.45
C PRO A 199 -7.96 27.45 13.01
N LEU A 200 -7.08 26.52 13.41
CA LEU A 200 -7.27 25.11 13.12
C LEU A 200 -8.49 24.58 13.88
N ARG A 201 -8.60 24.83 15.19
CA ARG A 201 -9.75 24.40 16.00
C ARG A 201 -11.08 24.76 15.34
N GLN A 202 -11.23 26.02 14.92
CA GLN A 202 -12.45 26.51 14.28
C GLN A 202 -12.83 25.70 13.03
N ARG A 203 -11.85 25.30 12.21
CA ARG A 203 -12.10 24.47 11.01
C ARG A 203 -12.52 23.03 11.35
N LEU A 204 -12.11 22.52 12.51
CA LEU A 204 -12.37 21.15 12.92
C LEU A 204 -13.74 20.98 13.61
N GLU A 205 -14.34 22.06 14.11
CA GLU A 205 -15.56 22.01 14.92
C GLU A 205 -16.72 21.31 14.22
N GLU A 206 -16.99 21.65 12.95
CA GLU A 206 -18.16 21.14 12.22
C GLU A 206 -17.97 19.70 11.73
N ALA A 207 -16.77 19.37 11.25
CA ALA A 207 -16.51 18.08 10.59
C ALA A 207 -16.17 16.93 11.57
N ASN A 208 -15.99 17.22 12.86
CA ASN A 208 -15.65 16.23 13.90
C ASN A 208 -16.68 16.30 15.05
N PRO A 209 -17.85 15.67 14.92
CA PRO A 209 -18.92 15.77 15.92
C PRO A 209 -18.54 15.22 17.29
N SER A 210 -17.70 14.16 17.35
CA SER A 210 -17.17 13.62 18.60
C SER A 210 -16.15 14.54 19.29
N LYS A 211 -15.68 15.59 18.61
CA LYS A 211 -14.60 16.48 19.06
C LYS A 211 -13.29 15.76 19.38
N ILE A 212 -13.14 14.50 18.96
CA ILE A 212 -11.91 13.72 19.14
C ILE A 212 -11.18 13.65 17.80
N VAL A 213 -9.87 13.90 17.83
CA VAL A 213 -8.94 13.81 16.69
C VAL A 213 -7.70 13.01 17.09
N ILE A 214 -6.86 12.62 16.13
CA ILE A 214 -5.55 12.04 16.43
C ILE A 214 -4.49 13.14 16.37
N GLY A 215 -3.74 13.30 17.44
CA GLY A 215 -2.50 14.07 17.47
C GLY A 215 -1.30 13.14 17.28
N GLU A 216 -0.37 13.55 16.44
CA GLU A 216 0.91 12.89 16.20
C GLU A 216 2.03 13.87 16.55
N ASP A 217 2.97 13.44 17.38
CA ASP A 217 4.24 14.15 17.56
C ASP A 217 5.35 13.26 16.99
N ALA A 218 6.10 13.79 16.03
CA ALA A 218 7.23 13.12 15.38
C ALA A 218 8.50 13.96 15.51
N HIS A 219 9.63 13.32 15.77
CA HIS A 219 10.93 14.00 15.82
C HIS A 219 12.01 13.11 15.22
N ASN A 220 12.95 13.72 14.50
CA ASN A 220 14.12 13.03 13.99
C ASN A 220 15.37 13.47 14.79
N PRO A 221 15.96 12.59 15.63
CA PRO A 221 17.10 12.95 16.46
C PRO A 221 18.37 13.27 15.65
N GLY A 222 18.56 12.62 14.50
CA GLY A 222 19.74 12.85 13.66
C GLY A 222 19.67 14.14 12.84
N LYS A 223 18.47 14.55 12.42
CA LYS A 223 18.24 15.72 11.55
C LYS A 223 17.70 16.94 12.31
N GLY A 224 17.31 16.79 13.57
CA GLY A 224 16.95 17.87 14.50
C GLY A 224 15.62 18.57 14.20
N TRP A 225 14.74 17.98 13.40
CA TRP A 225 13.41 18.53 13.16
C TRP A 225 12.36 17.87 14.06
N GLU A 226 11.32 18.63 14.38
CA GLU A 226 10.12 18.18 15.07
C GLU A 226 8.90 18.48 14.19
N ALA A 227 7.89 17.62 14.25
CA ALA A 227 6.63 17.82 13.58
C ALA A 227 5.47 17.47 14.52
N ARG A 228 4.45 18.32 14.55
CA ARG A 228 3.15 17.99 15.12
C ARG A 228 2.16 17.86 13.99
N VAL A 229 1.39 16.77 13.98
CA VAL A 229 0.38 16.53 12.95
C VAL A 229 -0.96 16.29 13.61
N VAL A 230 -1.99 16.98 13.14
CA VAL A 230 -3.37 16.73 13.56
C VAL A 230 -4.09 15.99 12.44
N TRP A 231 -4.53 14.76 12.70
CA TRP A 231 -5.35 13.98 11.79
C TRP A 231 -6.80 14.16 12.20
N ALA A 232 -7.55 14.83 11.35
CA ALA A 232 -8.92 15.21 11.64
C ALA A 232 -9.73 15.28 10.35
N PHE A 233 -11.04 15.52 10.46
CA PHE A 233 -11.86 15.82 9.30
C PHE A 233 -12.06 17.32 9.14
N GLU A 234 -12.08 17.81 7.90
CA GLU A 234 -12.38 19.21 7.58
C GLU A 234 -13.41 19.27 6.44
N LEU A 235 -14.22 20.34 6.43
CA LEU A 235 -15.01 20.70 5.25
C LEU A 235 -14.14 21.52 4.29
N VAL A 236 -13.84 20.94 3.14
CA VAL A 236 -13.12 21.60 2.04
C VAL A 236 -14.09 21.72 0.86
N ASN A 237 -14.42 22.95 0.47
CA ASN A 237 -15.43 23.23 -0.56
C ASN A 237 -16.78 22.54 -0.27
N GLY A 238 -17.22 22.57 0.99
CA GLY A 238 -18.48 21.97 1.45
C GLY A 238 -18.49 20.44 1.50
N LYS A 239 -17.36 19.77 1.24
CA LYS A 239 -17.22 18.31 1.31
C LYS A 239 -16.27 17.92 2.43
N ARG A 240 -16.59 16.84 3.14
CA ARG A 240 -15.81 16.33 4.26
C ARG A 240 -14.64 15.48 3.78
N TYR A 241 -13.44 15.74 4.26
CA TYR A 241 -12.23 14.95 3.95
C TYR A 241 -11.44 14.67 5.21
N LEU A 242 -10.71 13.55 5.22
CA LEU A 242 -9.62 13.36 6.16
C LEU A 242 -8.49 14.33 5.79
N THR A 243 -7.99 15.05 6.78
CA THR A 243 -6.85 15.95 6.63
C THR A 243 -5.76 15.61 7.64
N ARG A 244 -4.51 15.86 7.23
CA ARG A 244 -3.36 15.90 8.13
C ARG A 244 -2.79 17.31 8.09
N ASN A 245 -2.98 18.06 9.17
CA ASN A 245 -2.42 19.40 9.33
C ASN A 245 -1.04 19.27 9.98
N VAL A 246 0.01 19.48 9.18
CA VAL A 246 1.41 19.27 9.57
C VAL A 246 2.01 20.61 9.97
N PHE A 247 2.60 20.68 11.15
CA PHE A 247 3.37 21.80 11.65
C PHE A 247 4.79 21.31 11.94
N THR A 248 5.76 21.74 11.14
CA THR A 248 7.17 21.32 11.29
C THR A 248 8.02 22.48 11.76
N SER A 249 8.84 22.24 12.78
CA SER A 249 9.84 23.15 13.30
C SER A 249 11.23 22.56 13.16
N LYS A 250 12.21 23.40 12.83
CA LYS A 250 13.63 23.10 12.92
C LYS A 250 14.40 24.40 13.08
N ASP A 251 15.27 24.45 14.09
CA ASP A 251 15.99 25.67 14.47
C ASP A 251 15.03 26.85 14.69
N LYS A 252 15.14 27.92 13.89
CA LYS A 252 14.27 29.11 13.95
C LYS A 252 13.18 29.12 12.87
N GLN A 253 13.05 28.04 12.10
CA GLN A 253 12.11 27.95 11.00
C GLN A 253 10.90 27.11 11.39
N ASN A 254 9.72 27.61 11.02
CA ASN A 254 8.45 26.90 11.15
C ASN A 254 7.76 26.90 9.78
N VAL A 255 7.23 25.75 9.40
CA VAL A 255 6.46 25.57 8.16
C VAL A 255 5.23 24.74 8.47
N GLU A 256 4.13 25.08 7.80
CA GLU A 256 2.86 24.36 7.92
C GLU A 256 2.35 23.94 6.55
N ALA A 257 1.63 22.83 6.49
CA ALA A 257 0.88 22.42 5.31
C ALA A 257 -0.28 21.52 5.71
N ARG A 258 -1.40 21.64 5.00
CA ARG A 258 -2.53 20.73 5.10
C ARG A 258 -2.52 19.72 3.96
N MET A 259 -2.51 18.45 4.30
CA MET A 259 -2.67 17.33 3.37
C MET A 259 -4.12 16.84 3.40
N VAL A 260 -4.80 16.81 2.26
CA VAL A 260 -6.22 16.42 2.14
C VAL A 260 -6.35 15.08 1.43
N TYR A 261 -7.13 14.14 1.97
CA TYR A 261 -7.26 12.79 1.43
C TYR A 261 -8.68 12.49 0.95
N ASN A 262 -8.77 11.94 -0.26
CA ASN A 262 -10.00 11.34 -0.77
C ASN A 262 -10.18 9.94 -0.17
N TYR A 263 -11.41 9.56 0.12
CA TYR A 263 -11.76 8.22 0.60
C TYR A 263 -12.10 7.30 -0.57
N HIS A 264 -11.74 6.03 -0.41
CA HIS A 264 -12.11 4.92 -1.27
C HIS A 264 -12.59 3.75 -0.41
N ASP A 265 -13.71 3.16 -0.84
CA ASP A 265 -14.27 1.93 -0.29
C ASP A 265 -13.47 0.68 -0.69
#